data_AF-A0A5A9ZA11-F1
#
_entry.id   AF-A0A5A9ZA11-F1
#
_cell.length_a   1.000
_cell.length_b   1.000
_cell.length_c   1.000
_cell.angle_alpha   90.00
_cell.angle_beta   90.00
_cell.angle_gamma   90.00
#
_symmetry.space_group_name_H-M   'P 1'
#
loop_
_entity.id
_entity.type
_entity.pdbx_description
1 polymer ?
#
loop_
_entity_poly.entity_id
_entity_poly.type
_entity_poly.pdbx_seq_one_letter_code
_entity_poly.pdbx_strand_id
1 'polypeptide(L)'
;MNTEIIKIILAFMVLINPFGALTLFLDSTRGYSMNNRRKVARVACLTIFITISFFTIVGETLLKALGISIGSFQLAGGILVFLIALNMMNGEGNPVKPDQENFDVDHLHGAPPTMAAAVVPIAIPMMIGPGGISTVIIYSSQVSGILQVSAILIAGLFISLFCYLALMAAGRISRLLGDTGLNIMSRIMGMLLAAVAIEIIVNGLRTLFPDLV
;
A
#
# COMPACT_ATOMS: atom_id res chain seq x y z
N MET A 1 -5.58 13.34 -20.22
CA MET A 1 -6.34 12.33 -19.44
C MET A 1 -5.55 11.02 -19.29
N ASN A 2 -5.02 10.42 -20.37
CA ASN A 2 -4.28 9.15 -20.29
C ASN A 2 -3.00 9.21 -19.45
N THR A 3 -2.24 10.30 -19.51
CA THR A 3 -0.96 10.42 -18.78
C THR A 3 -1.14 10.53 -17.26
N GLU A 4 -2.23 11.15 -16.80
CA GLU A 4 -2.51 11.33 -15.36
C GLU A 4 -2.91 10.03 -14.68
N ILE A 5 -3.71 9.20 -15.35
CA ILE A 5 -4.11 7.88 -14.83
C ILE A 5 -2.88 6.96 -14.71
N ILE A 6 -1.98 6.98 -15.70
CA ILE A 6 -0.75 6.17 -15.65
C ILE A 6 0.12 6.60 -14.46
N LYS A 7 0.28 7.89 -14.20
CA LYS A 7 1.03 8.39 -13.03
C LYS A 7 0.41 7.91 -11.71
N ILE A 8 -0.92 7.98 -11.58
CA ILE A 8 -1.63 7.52 -10.36
C ILE A 8 -1.46 6.01 -10.18
N ILE A 9 -1.58 5.23 -11.25
CA ILE A 9 -1.37 3.77 -11.21
C ILE A 9 0.07 3.43 -10.80
N LEU A 10 1.06 4.11 -11.37
CA LEU A 10 2.46 3.91 -11.02
C LEU A 10 2.76 4.32 -9.57
N ALA A 11 2.23 5.46 -9.12
CA ALA A 11 2.33 5.89 -7.73
C ALA A 11 1.71 4.84 -6.81
N PHE A 12 0.48 4.40 -7.07
CA PHE A 12 -0.20 3.37 -6.29
C PHE A 12 0.56 2.03 -6.31
N MET A 13 1.16 1.65 -7.44
CA MET A 13 1.98 0.44 -7.52
C MET A 13 3.20 0.49 -6.60
N VAL A 14 3.91 1.62 -6.60
CA VAL A 14 5.08 1.84 -5.73
C VAL A 14 4.66 1.89 -4.26
N LEU A 15 3.53 2.52 -3.95
CA LEU A 15 3.05 2.73 -2.57
C LEU A 15 2.44 1.47 -1.93
N ILE A 16 1.65 0.71 -2.69
CA ILE A 16 1.00 -0.52 -2.21
C ILE A 16 2.00 -1.67 -2.10
N ASN A 17 3.13 -1.57 -2.81
CA ASN A 17 4.27 -2.49 -2.76
C ASN A 17 3.85 -3.98 -2.72
N PRO A 18 3.22 -4.49 -3.80
CA PRO A 18 2.75 -5.86 -3.83
C PRO A 18 3.90 -6.87 -3.62
N PHE A 19 5.13 -6.52 -4.01
CA PHE A 19 6.32 -7.35 -3.84
C PHE A 19 6.69 -7.54 -2.37
N GLY A 20 6.62 -6.48 -1.56
CA GLY A 20 6.85 -6.57 -0.12
C GLY A 20 5.81 -7.42 0.61
N ALA A 21 4.60 -7.53 0.06
CA ALA A 21 3.55 -8.39 0.59
C ALA A 21 3.67 -9.86 0.12
N LEU A 22 4.46 -10.17 -0.91
CA LEU A 22 4.60 -11.55 -1.43
C LEU A 22 5.22 -12.50 -0.41
N THR A 23 6.27 -12.07 0.30
CA THR A 23 6.96 -12.92 1.29
C THR A 23 6.02 -13.28 2.42
N LEU A 24 5.38 -12.28 3.03
CA LEU A 24 4.39 -12.48 4.07
C LEU A 24 3.21 -13.34 3.59
N PHE A 25 2.69 -13.08 2.38
CA PHE A 25 1.60 -13.89 1.83
C PHE A 25 2.01 -15.36 1.65
N LEU A 26 3.24 -15.64 1.21
CA LEU A 26 3.73 -17.00 1.06
C LEU A 26 3.87 -17.70 2.41
N ASP A 27 4.40 -17.01 3.41
CA ASP A 27 4.60 -17.52 4.76
C ASP A 27 3.25 -17.78 5.45
N SER A 28 2.35 -16.79 5.48
CA SER A 28 1.03 -16.88 6.11
C SER A 28 0.06 -17.82 5.39
N THR A 29 0.36 -18.22 4.16
CA THR A 29 -0.45 -19.20 3.42
C THR A 29 0.28 -20.52 3.19
N ARG A 30 1.37 -20.78 3.92
CA ARG A 30 2.09 -22.04 3.87
C ARG A 30 1.17 -23.17 4.35
N GLY A 31 1.11 -24.26 3.59
CA GLY A 31 0.23 -25.40 3.89
C GLY A 31 -1.24 -25.22 3.50
N TYR A 32 -1.67 -24.04 3.04
CA TYR A 32 -3.04 -23.85 2.57
C TYR A 32 -3.29 -24.50 1.22
N SER A 33 -4.50 -25.04 1.05
CA SER A 33 -4.99 -25.46 -0.27
C SER A 33 -5.05 -24.28 -1.25
N MET A 34 -4.97 -24.56 -2.56
CA MET A 34 -5.05 -23.52 -3.60
C MET A 34 -6.35 -22.70 -3.50
N ASN A 35 -7.45 -23.33 -3.07
CA ASN A 35 -8.73 -22.64 -2.91
C ASN A 35 -8.68 -21.65 -1.73
N ASN A 36 -8.06 -22.04 -0.61
CA ASN A 36 -7.90 -21.17 0.55
C ASN A 36 -6.94 -20.01 0.26
N ARG A 37 -5.83 -20.26 -0.44
CA ARG A 37 -4.94 -19.20 -0.94
C ARG A 37 -5.67 -18.15 -1.78
N ARG A 38 -6.51 -18.59 -2.71
CA ARG A 38 -7.35 -17.69 -3.54
C ARG A 38 -8.34 -16.89 -2.72
N LYS A 39 -8.88 -17.45 -1.63
CA LYS A 39 -9.79 -16.73 -0.73
C LYS A 39 -9.04 -15.64 0.02
N VAL A 40 -7.88 -15.94 0.60
CA VAL A 40 -7.03 -14.96 1.30
C VAL A 40 -6.64 -13.82 0.38
N ALA A 41 -6.11 -14.12 -0.82
CA ALA A 41 -5.74 -13.08 -1.79
C ALA A 41 -6.93 -12.21 -2.21
N ARG A 42 -8.11 -12.81 -2.45
CA ARG A 42 -9.34 -12.05 -2.78
C ARG A 42 -9.76 -11.12 -1.66
N VAL A 43 -9.81 -11.62 -0.42
CA VAL A 43 -10.20 -10.81 0.73
C VAL A 43 -9.21 -9.67 0.91
N ALA A 44 -7.90 -9.94 0.85
CA ALA A 44 -6.89 -8.91 1.02
C ALA A 44 -6.98 -7.79 -0.04
N CYS A 45 -7.12 -8.15 -1.31
CA CYS A 45 -7.23 -7.17 -2.39
C CYS A 45 -8.58 -6.43 -2.38
N LEU A 46 -9.66 -7.08 -1.94
CA LEU A 46 -10.95 -6.42 -1.73
C LEU A 46 -10.85 -5.40 -0.59
N THR A 47 -10.15 -5.73 0.49
CA THR A 47 -9.89 -4.79 1.59
C THR A 47 -9.11 -3.57 1.09
N ILE A 48 -8.05 -3.74 0.28
CA ILE A 48 -7.34 -2.61 -0.35
C ILE A 48 -8.30 -1.73 -1.14
N PHE A 49 -9.10 -2.33 -2.03
CA PHE A 49 -10.03 -1.58 -2.87
C PHE A 49 -11.05 -0.79 -2.04
N ILE A 50 -11.61 -1.42 -1.00
CA ILE A 50 -12.56 -0.77 -0.09
C ILE A 50 -11.89 0.38 0.64
N THR A 51 -10.67 0.19 1.16
CA THR A 51 -9.92 1.24 1.87
C THR A 51 -9.61 2.42 0.94
N ILE A 52 -9.13 2.17 -0.29
CA ILE A 52 -8.90 3.24 -1.29
C ILE A 52 -10.20 3.98 -1.56
N SER A 53 -11.29 3.24 -1.83
CA SER A 53 -12.58 3.84 -2.16
C SER A 53 -13.13 4.68 -1.02
N PHE A 54 -13.05 4.17 0.20
CA PHE A 54 -13.50 4.85 1.41
C PHE A 54 -12.72 6.16 1.63
N PHE A 55 -11.39 6.12 1.64
CA PHE A 55 -10.58 7.32 1.88
C PHE A 55 -10.59 8.30 0.71
N THR A 56 -10.81 7.85 -0.52
CA THR A 56 -11.03 8.76 -1.67
C THR A 56 -12.28 9.62 -1.47
N ILE A 57 -13.35 9.06 -0.89
CA ILE A 57 -14.62 9.76 -0.69
C ILE A 57 -14.62 10.55 0.62
N VAL A 58 -14.09 9.97 1.69
CA VAL A 58 -14.22 10.51 3.06
C VAL A 58 -13.00 11.32 3.51
N GLY A 59 -11.82 11.08 2.92
CA GLY A 59 -10.53 11.55 3.42
C GLY A 59 -10.44 13.06 3.61
N GLU A 60 -10.82 13.83 2.60
CA GLU A 60 -10.76 15.30 2.68
C GLU A 60 -11.71 15.85 3.75
N THR A 61 -12.93 15.32 3.82
CA THR A 61 -13.93 15.69 4.83
C THR A 61 -13.43 15.39 6.24
N LEU A 62 -12.76 14.25 6.43
CA LEU A 62 -12.16 13.87 7.71
C LEU A 62 -11.06 14.86 8.12
N LEU A 63 -10.15 15.22 7.20
CA LEU A 63 -9.10 16.21 7.49
C LEU A 63 -9.69 17.57 7.87
N LYS A 64 -10.71 18.02 7.13
CA LYS A 64 -11.45 19.27 7.42
C LYS A 64 -12.10 19.25 8.80
N ALA A 65 -12.75 18.14 9.17
CA ALA A 65 -13.38 17.97 10.48
C ALA A 65 -12.36 18.02 11.64
N LEU A 66 -11.13 17.55 11.40
CA LEU A 66 -10.03 17.61 12.37
C LEU A 66 -9.27 18.94 12.35
N GLY A 67 -9.59 19.86 11.44
CA GLY A 67 -8.85 21.11 11.26
C GLY A 67 -7.43 20.93 10.73
N ILE A 68 -7.15 19.80 10.06
CA ILE A 68 -5.83 19.48 9.51
C ILE A 68 -5.74 19.99 8.08
N SER A 69 -4.72 20.78 7.78
CA SER A 69 -4.47 21.24 6.40
C SER A 69 -3.95 20.10 5.51
N ILE A 70 -4.26 20.15 4.22
CA ILE A 70 -3.76 19.19 3.23
C ILE A 70 -2.22 19.20 3.21
N GLY A 71 -1.59 20.37 3.29
CA GLY A 71 -0.12 20.49 3.30
C GLY A 71 0.53 19.86 4.54
N SER A 72 -0.06 20.04 5.72
CA SER A 72 0.40 19.37 6.96
C SER A 72 0.28 17.85 6.85
N PHE A 73 -0.81 17.36 6.26
CA PHE A 73 -1.03 15.94 6.06
C PHE A 73 -0.07 15.35 5.00
N GLN A 74 0.23 16.10 3.94
CA GLN A 74 1.26 15.75 2.95
C GLN A 74 2.64 15.61 3.61
N LEU A 75 3.06 16.57 4.44
CA LEU A 75 4.33 16.48 5.16
C LEU A 75 4.40 15.22 6.04
N ALA A 76 3.40 14.99 6.89
CA ALA A 76 3.37 13.85 7.79
C ALA A 76 3.34 12.51 7.03
N GLY A 77 2.47 12.40 6.02
CA GLY A 77 2.36 11.22 5.18
C GLY A 77 3.63 10.95 4.37
N GLY A 78 4.24 12.00 3.81
CA GLY A 78 5.50 11.91 3.08
C GLY A 78 6.65 11.44 3.97
N ILE A 79 6.79 11.98 5.18
CA ILE A 79 7.79 11.50 6.17
C ILE A 79 7.58 10.02 6.48
N LEU A 80 6.34 9.60 6.72
CA LEU A 80 6.03 8.21 7.01
C LEU A 80 6.37 7.29 5.84
N VAL A 81 6.00 7.66 4.61
CA VAL A 81 6.35 6.91 3.40
C VAL A 81 7.87 6.84 3.21
N PHE A 82 8.59 7.91 3.52
CA PHE A 82 10.06 7.94 3.46
C PHE A 82 10.69 6.98 4.48
N LEU A 83 10.16 6.92 5.71
CA LEU A 83 10.62 5.96 6.71
C LEU A 83 10.38 4.51 6.27
N ILE A 84 9.21 4.22 5.65
CA ILE A 84 8.92 2.90 5.08
C ILE A 84 9.93 2.57 3.97
N ALA A 85 10.22 3.53 3.09
CA ALA A 85 11.18 3.39 2.01
C ALA A 85 12.58 3.05 2.51
N LEU A 86 13.07 3.76 3.53
CA LEU A 86 14.38 3.51 4.14
C LEU A 86 14.49 2.09 4.72
N ASN A 87 13.49 1.63 5.46
CA ASN A 87 13.48 0.27 6.00
C ASN A 87 13.47 -0.80 4.89
N MET A 88 12.76 -0.54 3.79
CA MET A 88 12.77 -1.43 2.63
C MET A 88 14.14 -1.49 1.97
N MET A 89 14.86 -0.37 1.89
CA MET A 89 16.22 -0.29 1.37
C MET A 89 17.24 -1.00 2.26
N ASN A 90 17.05 -0.94 3.59
CA ASN A 90 17.88 -1.64 4.57
C ASN A 90 17.66 -3.17 4.55
N GLY A 91 16.52 -3.63 4.01
CA GLY A 91 16.13 -5.04 4.03
C GLY A 91 15.45 -5.46 5.34
N GLU A 92 15.12 -4.50 6.20
CA GLU A 92 14.41 -4.70 7.48
C GLU A 92 12.89 -4.84 7.26
N GLY A 93 12.39 -4.47 6.06
CA GLY A 93 10.99 -4.57 5.71
C GLY A 93 10.25 -3.25 5.84
N ASN A 94 9.01 -3.25 6.34
CA ASN A 94 8.21 -2.05 6.59
C ASN A 94 8.10 -1.91 8.12
N PRO A 95 8.47 -0.80 8.76
CA PRO A 95 8.54 -0.69 10.22
C PRO A 95 7.15 -0.65 10.88
N VAL A 96 6.09 -0.45 10.10
CA VAL A 96 4.69 -0.59 10.55
C VAL A 96 4.25 -2.08 10.50
N LYS A 97 5.17 -3.00 10.18
CA LYS A 97 5.01 -4.44 10.37
C LYS A 97 4.90 -4.73 11.87
N PRO A 98 3.92 -5.55 12.29
CA PRO A 98 4.06 -6.26 13.56
C PRO A 98 5.36 -7.08 13.51
N ASP A 99 6.16 -7.03 14.58
CA ASP A 99 7.30 -7.94 14.73
C ASP A 99 6.81 -9.38 14.60
N GLN A 100 7.44 -10.15 13.71
CA GLN A 100 7.11 -11.56 13.49
C GLN A 100 7.27 -12.39 14.78
N GLU A 101 8.08 -11.94 15.74
CA GLU A 101 8.26 -12.59 17.05
C GLU A 101 7.05 -12.45 17.99
N ASN A 102 6.17 -11.46 17.79
CA ASN A 102 5.01 -11.23 18.66
C ASN A 102 3.66 -11.61 18.00
N PHE A 103 3.68 -12.05 16.74
CA PHE A 103 2.50 -12.60 16.09
C PHE A 103 2.58 -14.12 16.19
N ASP A 104 1.86 -14.70 17.16
CA ASP A 104 1.65 -16.13 17.28
C ASP A 104 0.99 -16.68 16.00
N VAL A 105 1.82 -17.01 15.01
CA VAL A 105 1.43 -17.77 13.81
C VAL A 105 1.02 -19.19 14.18
N ASP A 106 1.36 -19.66 15.38
CA ASP A 106 0.94 -20.96 15.90
C ASP A 106 -0.58 -21.08 16.14
N HIS A 107 -1.30 -19.98 16.39
CA HIS A 107 -2.78 -20.04 16.50
C HIS A 107 -3.50 -20.18 15.14
N LEU A 108 -2.77 -20.12 14.02
CA LEU A 108 -3.28 -20.31 12.67
C LEU A 108 -3.01 -21.71 12.11
N HIS A 109 -2.24 -22.54 12.80
CA HIS A 109 -2.03 -23.93 12.43
C HIS A 109 -3.27 -24.77 12.77
N GLY A 110 -4.22 -24.84 11.82
CA GLY A 110 -5.38 -25.73 11.88
C GLY A 110 -6.75 -25.05 11.95
N ALA A 111 -6.79 -23.73 12.13
CA ALA A 111 -8.04 -22.96 12.03
C ALA A 111 -8.46 -22.80 10.55
N PRO A 112 -9.77 -22.78 10.22
CA PRO A 112 -10.22 -22.43 8.87
C PRO A 112 -9.64 -21.05 8.49
N PRO A 113 -9.36 -20.78 7.21
CA PRO A 113 -8.82 -19.49 6.78
C PRO A 113 -9.76 -18.38 7.23
N THR A 114 -9.44 -17.74 8.36
CA THR A 114 -10.27 -16.69 8.91
C THR A 114 -10.05 -15.44 8.07
N MET A 115 -11.11 -14.67 7.86
CA MET A 115 -11.01 -13.34 7.24
C MET A 115 -9.94 -12.47 7.94
N ALA A 116 -9.73 -12.70 9.24
CA ALA A 116 -8.70 -12.06 10.05
C ALA A 116 -7.28 -12.22 9.47
N ALA A 117 -6.87 -13.42 9.04
CA ALA A 117 -5.52 -13.67 8.51
C ALA A 117 -5.26 -13.01 7.13
N ALA A 118 -6.32 -12.73 6.38
CA ALA A 118 -6.24 -12.02 5.09
C ALA A 118 -6.27 -10.50 5.26
N VAL A 119 -6.96 -10.02 6.30
CA VAL A 119 -7.13 -8.59 6.58
C VAL A 119 -5.95 -8.04 7.38
N VAL A 120 -5.45 -8.79 8.37
CA VAL A 120 -4.30 -8.43 9.21
C VAL A 120 -3.26 -9.56 9.16
N PRO A 121 -1.98 -9.29 8.81
CA PRO A 121 -1.39 -8.00 8.42
C PRO A 121 -1.47 -7.71 6.90
N ILE A 122 -1.86 -8.69 6.08
CA ILE A 122 -1.62 -8.72 4.63
C ILE A 122 -2.26 -7.53 3.89
N ALA A 123 -3.53 -7.22 4.17
CA ALA A 123 -4.16 -6.04 3.59
C ALA A 123 -3.79 -4.77 4.36
N ILE A 124 -4.05 -4.77 5.67
CA ILE A 124 -3.78 -3.65 6.58
C ILE A 124 -2.87 -4.19 7.71
N PRO A 125 -1.69 -3.60 7.96
CA PRO A 125 -1.12 -2.39 7.36
C PRO A 125 -0.17 -2.67 6.15
N MET A 126 -0.03 -3.91 5.68
CA MET A 126 1.06 -4.24 4.74
C MET A 126 0.92 -3.68 3.35
N MET A 127 -0.21 -3.92 2.69
CA MET A 127 -0.44 -3.41 1.34
C MET A 127 -1.07 -2.02 1.36
N ILE A 128 -2.00 -1.75 2.28
CA ILE A 128 -2.56 -0.40 2.49
C ILE A 128 -2.30 0.05 3.92
N GLY A 129 -1.05 0.45 4.13
CA GLY A 129 -0.61 1.05 5.39
C GLY A 129 -0.97 2.53 5.50
N PRO A 130 -0.57 3.17 6.60
CA PRO A 130 -0.82 4.60 6.82
C PRO A 130 -0.22 5.48 5.71
N GLY A 131 0.93 5.11 5.11
CA GLY A 131 1.47 5.82 3.94
C GLY A 131 0.62 5.70 2.66
N GLY A 132 0.03 4.52 2.42
CA GLY A 132 -0.90 4.30 1.32
C GLY A 132 -2.21 5.07 1.51
N ILE A 133 -2.77 5.05 2.73
CA ILE A 133 -3.94 5.84 3.11
C ILE A 133 -3.65 7.33 2.92
N SER A 134 -2.52 7.82 3.43
CA SER A 134 -2.16 9.23 3.27
C SER A 134 -2.13 9.65 1.82
N THR A 135 -1.56 8.81 0.95
CA THR A 135 -1.44 9.14 -0.46
C THR A 135 -2.79 9.17 -1.17
N VAL A 136 -3.69 8.23 -0.86
CA VAL A 136 -5.06 8.25 -1.41
C VAL A 136 -5.78 9.56 -1.08
N ILE A 137 -5.69 10.01 0.18
CA ILE A 137 -6.33 11.26 0.62
C ILE A 137 -5.68 12.48 -0.06
N ILE A 138 -4.35 12.47 -0.19
CA ILE A 138 -3.61 13.55 -0.87
C ILE A 138 -4.04 13.67 -2.33
N TYR A 139 -4.05 12.55 -3.07
CA TYR A 139 -4.48 12.57 -4.47
C TYR A 139 -5.96 12.93 -4.60
N SER A 140 -6.83 12.41 -3.74
CA SER A 140 -8.25 12.74 -3.79
C SER A 140 -8.51 14.22 -3.51
N SER A 141 -7.71 14.85 -2.66
CA SER A 141 -7.82 16.29 -2.36
C SER A 141 -7.39 17.21 -3.51
N GLN A 142 -6.63 16.71 -4.48
CA GLN A 142 -6.15 17.48 -5.63
C GLN A 142 -7.10 17.42 -6.84
N VAL A 143 -8.06 16.50 -6.84
CA VAL A 143 -9.05 16.37 -7.91
C VAL A 143 -10.40 16.92 -7.49
N SER A 144 -11.06 17.60 -8.42
CA SER A 144 -12.36 18.21 -8.22
C SER A 144 -13.33 17.76 -9.33
N GLY A 145 -14.37 17.02 -8.92
CA GLY A 145 -15.45 16.59 -9.80
C GLY A 145 -15.59 15.07 -9.96
N ILE A 146 -16.82 14.64 -10.26
CA ILE A 146 -17.21 13.21 -10.33
C ILE A 146 -16.33 12.39 -11.28
N LEU A 147 -15.90 12.99 -12.40
CA LEU A 147 -15.12 12.29 -13.44
C LEU A 147 -13.68 11.97 -12.99
N GLN A 148 -13.10 12.79 -12.11
CA GLN A 148 -11.74 12.60 -11.64
C GLN A 148 -11.71 11.68 -10.42
N VAL A 149 -12.73 11.77 -9.56
CA VAL A 149 -12.96 10.80 -8.49
C VAL A 149 -13.16 9.39 -9.06
N SER A 150 -13.97 9.25 -10.13
CA SER A 150 -14.16 7.95 -10.77
C SER A 150 -12.86 7.41 -11.39
N ALA A 151 -11.98 8.27 -11.91
CA ALA A 151 -10.67 7.87 -12.39
C ALA A 151 -9.77 7.30 -11.27
N ILE A 152 -9.78 7.88 -10.06
CA ILE A 152 -9.07 7.32 -8.90
C ILE A 152 -9.65 5.97 -8.50
N LEU A 153 -10.97 5.82 -8.47
CA LEU A 153 -11.62 4.55 -8.14
C LEU A 153 -11.29 3.46 -9.16
N ILE A 154 -11.27 3.81 -10.46
CA ILE A 154 -10.85 2.91 -11.53
C ILE A 154 -9.38 2.51 -11.34
N ALA A 155 -8.48 3.46 -11.06
CA ALA A 155 -7.08 3.17 -10.77
C ALA A 155 -6.93 2.26 -9.54
N GLY A 156 -7.71 2.52 -8.48
CA GLY A 156 -7.81 1.68 -7.28
C GLY A 156 -8.26 0.25 -7.57
N LEU A 157 -9.23 0.08 -8.48
CA LEU A 157 -9.69 -1.23 -8.93
C LEU A 157 -8.59 -1.96 -9.70
N PHE A 158 -7.93 -1.28 -10.64
CA PHE A 158 -6.83 -1.85 -11.41
C PHE A 158 -5.67 -2.29 -10.52
N ILE A 159 -5.25 -1.47 -9.56
CA ILE A 159 -4.14 -1.84 -8.68
C ILE A 159 -4.52 -3.00 -7.75
N SER A 160 -5.78 -3.05 -7.27
CA SER A 160 -6.27 -4.16 -6.46
C SER A 160 -6.28 -5.47 -7.25
N LEU A 161 -6.68 -5.42 -8.52
CA LEU A 161 -6.64 -6.57 -9.42
C LEU A 161 -5.19 -6.99 -9.72
N PHE A 162 -4.30 -6.03 -9.94
CA PHE A 162 -2.87 -6.29 -10.13
C PHE A 162 -2.25 -6.96 -8.90
N CYS A 163 -2.55 -6.48 -7.70
CA CYS A 163 -2.12 -7.11 -6.45
C CYS A 163 -2.63 -8.53 -6.34
N TYR A 164 -3.90 -8.78 -6.70
CA TYR A 164 -4.46 -10.13 -6.68
C TYR A 164 -3.68 -11.07 -7.61
N LEU A 165 -3.38 -10.62 -8.84
CA LEU A 165 -2.59 -11.39 -9.79
C LEU A 165 -1.15 -11.63 -9.27
N ALA A 166 -0.53 -10.63 -8.66
CA ALA A 166 0.80 -10.73 -8.06
C ALA A 166 0.81 -11.76 -6.92
N LEU A 167 -0.15 -11.70 -5.98
CA LEU A 167 -0.30 -12.66 -4.89
C LEU A 167 -0.55 -14.09 -5.41
N MET A 168 -1.38 -14.23 -6.44
CA MET A 168 -1.62 -15.53 -7.09
C MET A 168 -0.38 -16.06 -7.82
N ALA A 169 0.47 -15.17 -8.32
CA ALA A 169 1.75 -15.51 -8.93
C ALA A 169 2.89 -15.65 -7.90
N ALA A 170 2.67 -15.35 -6.61
CA ALA A 170 3.71 -15.26 -5.59
C ALA A 170 4.61 -16.50 -5.56
N GLY A 171 4.03 -17.70 -5.65
CA GLY A 171 4.80 -18.96 -5.64
C GLY A 171 5.68 -19.13 -6.88
N ARG A 172 5.29 -18.58 -8.03
CA ARG A 172 6.13 -18.58 -9.24
C ARG A 172 7.21 -17.51 -9.15
N ILE A 173 6.85 -16.31 -8.69
CA ILE A 173 7.76 -15.18 -8.50
C ILE A 173 8.87 -15.57 -7.51
N SER A 174 8.51 -16.16 -6.37
CA SER A 174 9.46 -16.64 -5.36
C SER A 174 10.41 -17.71 -5.92
N ARG A 175 9.92 -18.68 -6.72
CA ARG A 175 10.80 -19.68 -7.35
C ARG A 175 11.73 -19.10 -8.40
N LEU A 176 11.31 -18.06 -9.11
CA LEU A 176 12.10 -17.43 -10.16
C LEU A 176 13.18 -16.49 -9.59
N LEU A 177 12.83 -15.71 -8.57
CA LEU A 177 13.70 -14.67 -8.00
C LEU A 177 14.54 -15.19 -6.82
N GLY A 178 14.05 -16.20 -6.09
CA GLY A 178 14.60 -16.61 -4.80
C GLY A 178 14.50 -15.51 -3.75
N ASP A 179 14.99 -15.80 -2.53
CA ASP A 179 14.94 -14.84 -1.41
C ASP A 179 15.81 -13.61 -1.69
N THR A 180 16.99 -13.82 -2.29
CA THR A 180 17.90 -12.73 -2.68
C THR A 180 17.26 -11.80 -3.72
N GLY A 181 16.62 -12.34 -4.76
CA GLY A 181 15.97 -11.53 -5.79
C GLY A 181 14.75 -10.78 -5.27
N LEU A 182 13.95 -11.39 -4.39
CA LEU A 182 12.85 -10.72 -3.70
C LEU A 182 13.35 -9.56 -2.83
N ASN A 183 14.47 -9.74 -2.11
CA ASN A 183 15.07 -8.69 -1.30
C ASN A 183 15.58 -7.53 -2.18
N ILE A 184 16.28 -7.82 -3.29
CA ILE A 184 16.73 -6.80 -4.24
C ILE A 184 15.54 -6.01 -4.80
N MET A 185 14.46 -6.70 -5.21
CA MET A 185 13.26 -6.03 -5.72
C MET A 185 12.61 -5.14 -4.66
N SER A 186 12.55 -5.60 -3.40
CA SER A 186 12.06 -4.79 -2.29
C SER A 186 12.89 -3.52 -2.10
N ARG A 187 14.23 -3.62 -2.20
CA ARG A 187 15.13 -2.46 -2.09
C ARG A 187 14.94 -1.47 -3.24
N ILE A 188 14.74 -1.96 -4.47
CA ILE A 188 14.46 -1.11 -5.64
C ILE A 188 13.13 -0.37 -5.46
N MET A 189 12.09 -1.07 -5.01
CA MET A 189 10.80 -0.43 -4.69
C MET A 189 10.96 0.59 -3.56
N GLY A 190 11.83 0.31 -2.58
CA GLY A 190 12.17 1.26 -1.51
C GLY A 190 12.80 2.55 -2.06
N MET A 191 13.75 2.45 -2.99
CA MET A 191 14.34 3.63 -3.64
C MET A 191 13.30 4.46 -4.41
N LEU A 192 12.37 3.80 -5.13
CA LEU A 192 11.28 4.49 -5.82
C LEU A 192 10.32 5.16 -4.83
N LEU A 193 9.99 4.47 -3.74
CA LEU A 193 9.11 4.96 -2.69
C LEU A 193 9.71 6.18 -1.98
N ALA A 194 11.03 6.19 -1.75
CA ALA A 194 11.75 7.33 -1.20
C ALA A 194 11.62 8.57 -2.11
N ALA A 195 11.78 8.40 -3.43
CA ALA A 195 11.61 9.49 -4.38
C ALA A 195 10.18 10.05 -4.37
N VAL A 196 9.17 9.17 -4.36
CA VAL A 196 7.75 9.58 -4.23
C VAL A 196 7.49 10.30 -2.91
N ALA A 197 8.09 9.83 -1.81
CA ALA A 197 7.95 10.46 -0.51
C ALA A 197 8.51 11.89 -0.47
N ILE A 198 9.67 12.10 -1.07
CA ILE A 198 10.27 13.44 -1.20
C ILE A 198 9.36 14.36 -2.03
N GLU A 199 8.79 13.87 -3.13
CA GLU A 199 7.83 14.65 -3.94
C GLU A 199 6.60 15.07 -3.12
N ILE A 200 6.06 14.17 -2.29
CA ILE A 200 4.95 14.48 -1.38
C ILE A 200 5.36 15.55 -0.35
N ILE A 201 6.55 15.42 0.24
CA ILE A 201 7.09 16.39 1.22
C ILE A 201 7.25 17.77 0.58
N VAL A 202 7.85 17.86 -0.61
CA VAL A 202 8.05 19.11 -1.34
C VAL A 202 6.72 19.77 -1.68
N ASN A 203 5.72 19.00 -2.13
CA ASN A 203 4.38 19.51 -2.40
C ASN A 203 3.67 20.00 -1.12
N GLY A 204 3.88 19.31 0.01
CA GLY A 204 3.39 19.73 1.32
C GLY A 204 3.99 21.06 1.77
N LEU A 205 5.31 21.21 1.61
CA LEU A 205 6.02 22.46 1.91
C LEU A 205 5.54 23.63 1.04
N ARG A 206 5.39 23.43 -0.27
CA ARG A 206 4.84 24.45 -1.19
C ARG A 206 3.43 24.87 -0.80
N THR A 207 2.62 23.92 -0.36
CA THR A 207 1.24 24.17 0.08
C THR A 207 1.19 24.98 1.39
N LEU A 208 2.14 24.74 2.30
CA LEU A 208 2.20 25.43 3.60
C LEU A 208 2.91 26.80 3.53
N PHE A 209 3.91 26.92 2.66
CA PHE A 209 4.74 28.11 2.53
C PHE A 209 4.81 28.56 1.05
N PRO A 210 3.70 29.04 0.47
CA PRO A 210 3.65 29.44 -0.94
C PRO A 210 4.60 30.59 -1.29
N ASP A 211 4.99 31.42 -0.30
CA ASP A 211 5.91 32.56 -0.50
C ASP A 211 7.40 32.21 -0.34
N LEU A 212 7.75 30.98 0.07
CA LEU A 212 9.16 30.55 0.26
C LEU A 212 9.75 29.80 -0.95
N VAL A 213 8.94 29.45 -1.95
CA VAL A 213 9.32 28.58 -3.08
C VAL A 213 9.03 29.23 -4.42
#